data_AF-A0A6G3UKV4-F1
#
_entry.id   AF-A0A6G3UKV4-F1
#
_cell.length_a   1.000
_cell.length_b   1.000
_cell.length_c   1.000
_cell.angle_alpha   90.00
_cell.angle_beta   90.00
_cell.angle_gamma   90.00
#
_symmetry.space_group_name_H-M   'P 1'
#
loop_
_entity.id
_entity.type
_entity.pdbx_description
1 polymer ?
#
loop_
_entity_poly.entity_id
_entity_poly.type
_entity_poly.pdbx_seq_one_letter_code
_entity_poly.pdbx_strand_id
1 'polypeptide(L)'
;QLASRLTAAGFDASILTEAQVTSALATSAGVNPQASALAGRSDTAERRTAETSRTWRCDDRWHTTYWVGRWPHLGAGAAASAQVVALLTSMPAPVSTFSLTVSQGTGGMPAVSGHVRLTARGAEELVSVRRQLERAARGVKVGLVRLDREQLPGVLATLPLGGTR
;
A
#
# COMPACT_ATOMS: atom_id res chain seq x y z
N GLN A 1 -4.90 4.54 -25.12
CA GLN A 1 -6.17 3.79 -25.22
C GLN A 1 -6.83 3.51 -23.85
N LEU A 2 -6.10 3.25 -22.76
CA LEU A 2 -6.72 2.99 -21.44
C LEU A 2 -7.47 4.20 -20.86
N ALA A 3 -6.84 5.39 -20.77
CA ALA A 3 -7.47 6.58 -20.19
C ALA A 3 -8.79 6.93 -20.88
N SER A 4 -8.81 6.95 -22.22
CA SER A 4 -10.03 7.17 -23.01
C SER A 4 -11.13 6.13 -22.72
N ARG A 5 -10.78 4.85 -22.54
CA ARG A 5 -11.75 3.80 -22.17
C ARG A 5 -12.29 3.98 -20.75
N LEU A 6 -11.47 4.45 -19.81
CA LEU A 6 -11.91 4.77 -18.46
C LEU A 6 -12.87 5.97 -18.47
N THR A 7 -12.55 7.02 -19.22
CA THR A 7 -13.45 8.18 -19.41
C THR A 7 -14.78 7.78 -20.06
N ALA A 8 -14.74 6.94 -21.09
CA ALA A 8 -15.95 6.40 -21.72
C ALA A 8 -16.80 5.56 -20.74
N ALA A 9 -16.17 4.94 -19.74
CA ALA A 9 -16.84 4.22 -18.66
C ALA A 9 -17.28 5.13 -17.49
N GLY A 10 -17.13 6.46 -17.61
CA GLY A 10 -17.58 7.44 -16.62
C GLY A 10 -16.56 7.78 -15.52
N PHE A 11 -15.32 7.29 -15.61
CA PHE A 11 -14.26 7.66 -14.68
C PHE A 11 -13.57 8.96 -15.11
N ASP A 12 -13.23 9.82 -14.15
CA ASP A 12 -12.27 10.89 -14.41
C ASP A 12 -10.85 10.28 -14.48
N ALA A 13 -10.23 10.39 -15.65
CA ALA A 13 -8.94 9.78 -15.92
C ALA A 13 -8.05 10.75 -16.71
N SER A 14 -6.88 11.06 -16.16
CA SER A 14 -5.88 11.91 -16.79
C SER A 14 -4.52 11.21 -16.85
N ILE A 15 -3.70 11.61 -17.82
CA ILE A 15 -2.30 11.17 -17.90
C ILE A 15 -1.47 12.12 -17.03
N LEU A 16 -0.72 11.56 -16.10
CA LEU A 16 0.14 12.35 -15.21
C LEU A 16 1.41 12.80 -15.92
N THR A 17 1.81 14.05 -15.69
CA THR A 17 3.16 14.55 -16.03
C THR A 17 4.20 13.92 -15.11
N GLU A 18 5.49 14.05 -15.45
CA GLU A 18 6.59 13.55 -14.60
C GLU A 18 6.54 14.07 -13.16
N ALA A 19 6.27 15.37 -12.99
CA ALA A 19 6.12 15.99 -11.67
C ALA A 19 4.93 15.41 -10.90
N GLN A 20 3.81 15.16 -11.59
CA GLN A 20 2.62 14.55 -11.01
C GLN A 20 2.86 13.07 -10.63
N VAL A 21 3.58 12.30 -11.45
CA VAL A 21 4.01 10.93 -11.13
C VAL A 21 4.89 10.93 -9.89
N THR A 22 5.90 11.79 -9.84
CA THR A 22 6.80 11.90 -8.68
C THR A 22 6.04 12.24 -7.40
N SER A 23 5.10 13.18 -7.46
CA SER A 23 4.23 13.55 -6.33
C SER A 23 3.31 12.40 -5.91
N ALA A 24 2.69 11.70 -6.86
CA ALA A 24 1.84 10.55 -6.60
C ALA A 24 2.62 9.39 -5.96
N LEU A 25 3.85 9.15 -6.42
CA LEU A 25 4.75 8.14 -5.84
C LEU A 25 5.21 8.52 -4.45
N ALA A 26 5.59 9.78 -4.19
CA ALA A 26 5.95 10.23 -2.86
C ALA A 26 4.79 10.08 -1.87
N THR A 27 3.59 10.49 -2.28
CA THR A 27 2.36 10.32 -1.48
C THR A 27 2.06 8.85 -1.21
N SER A 28 2.10 8.01 -2.26
CA SER A 28 1.87 6.57 -2.15
C SER A 28 2.92 5.89 -1.30
N ALA A 29 4.19 6.28 -1.41
CA ALA A 29 5.29 5.78 -0.60
C ALA A 29 5.16 6.19 0.88
N GLY A 30 4.34 7.19 1.20
CA GLY A 30 4.14 7.66 2.57
C GLY A 30 5.39 8.30 3.17
N VAL A 31 6.24 8.90 2.33
CA VAL A 31 7.45 9.59 2.79
C VAL A 31 7.10 10.92 3.47
N ASN A 32 7.98 11.41 4.34
CA ASN A 32 7.78 12.72 4.96
C ASN A 32 7.99 13.84 3.92
N PRO A 33 6.98 14.71 3.67
CA PRO A 33 7.10 15.81 2.72
C PRO A 33 8.20 16.82 3.09
N GLN A 34 8.36 17.13 4.38
CA GLN A 34 9.38 18.08 4.85
C GLN A 34 10.79 17.50 4.68
N ALA A 35 11.00 16.24 5.08
CA ALA A 35 12.28 15.57 4.89
C ALA A 35 12.63 15.45 3.40
N SER A 36 11.64 15.17 2.54
CA SER A 36 11.82 15.11 1.09
C SER A 36 12.18 16.47 0.48
N ALA A 37 11.57 17.55 0.94
CA ALA A 37 11.91 18.91 0.50
C ALA A 37 13.32 19.33 0.92
N LEU A 38 13.76 18.95 2.13
CA LEU A 38 15.13 19.19 2.60
C LEU A 38 16.16 18.39 1.80
N ALA A 39 15.89 17.11 1.56
CA ALA A 39 16.75 16.25 0.76
C ALA A 39 16.93 16.77 -0.67
N GLY A 40 15.86 17.30 -1.29
CA GLY A 40 15.94 17.89 -2.63
C GLY A 40 16.76 19.19 -2.73
N ARG A 41 17.14 19.80 -1.60
CA ARG A 41 18.00 20.99 -1.54
C ARG A 41 19.46 20.66 -1.21
N SER A 42 19.75 19.42 -0.82
CA SER A 42 21.10 18.98 -0.49
C SER A 42 21.79 18.49 -1.76
N ASP A 43 23.03 18.95 -1.99
CA ASP A 43 23.89 18.44 -3.06
C ASP A 43 24.54 17.08 -2.69
N THR A 44 24.34 16.60 -1.46
CA THR A 44 24.88 15.32 -0.99
C THR A 44 23.79 14.24 -0.96
N ALA A 45 24.06 13.14 -1.65
CA ALA A 45 23.18 11.98 -1.67
C ALA A 45 23.40 11.13 -0.40
N GLU A 46 22.57 11.32 0.62
CA GLU A 46 22.55 10.48 1.82
C GLU A 46 21.54 9.34 1.72
N ARG A 47 21.87 8.19 2.32
CA ARG A 47 20.96 7.05 2.39
C ARG A 47 19.81 7.34 3.37
N ARG A 48 18.63 7.61 2.83
CA ARG A 48 17.41 7.91 3.60
C ARG A 48 16.61 6.70 4.07
N THR A 49 16.94 5.51 3.56
CA THR A 49 16.15 4.29 3.76
C THR A 49 16.89 3.23 4.57
N ALA A 50 16.16 2.51 5.41
CA ALA A 50 16.70 1.40 6.19
C ALA A 50 15.65 0.29 6.34
N GLU A 51 16.07 -0.97 6.20
CA GLU A 51 15.21 -2.13 6.40
C GLU A 51 15.66 -2.92 7.62
N THR A 52 14.69 -3.33 8.43
CA THR A 52 14.86 -4.33 9.49
C THR A 52 14.10 -5.59 9.09
N SER A 53 14.15 -6.63 9.93
CA SER A 53 13.37 -7.85 9.68
C SER A 53 11.85 -7.63 9.59
N ARG A 54 11.30 -6.54 10.12
CA ARG A 54 9.83 -6.35 10.21
C ARG A 54 9.34 -5.00 9.72
N THR A 55 10.25 -4.07 9.46
CA THR A 55 9.92 -2.70 9.08
C THR A 55 10.85 -2.19 8.01
N TRP A 56 10.33 -1.33 7.15
CA TRP A 56 11.13 -0.44 6.31
C TRP A 56 10.97 0.99 6.81
N ARG A 57 12.02 1.80 6.78
CA ARG A 57 12.02 3.19 7.21
C ARG A 57 12.50 4.09 6.08
N CYS A 58 11.86 5.24 5.93
CA CYS A 58 12.35 6.37 5.15
C CYS A 58 12.28 7.62 6.03
N ASP A 59 13.42 8.24 6.32
CA ASP A 59 13.53 9.33 7.29
C ASP A 59 12.87 8.99 8.64
N ASP A 60 11.86 9.74 9.08
CA ASP A 60 11.10 9.53 10.32
C ASP A 60 9.87 8.63 10.13
N ARG A 61 9.65 8.05 8.94
CA ARG A 61 8.48 7.22 8.63
C ARG A 61 8.79 5.74 8.69
N TRP A 62 8.06 5.05 9.55
CA TRP A 62 8.16 3.61 9.76
C TRP A 62 7.03 2.89 9.05
N HIS A 63 7.36 1.90 8.25
CA HIS A 63 6.42 1.16 7.43
C HIS A 63 6.42 -0.31 7.82
N THR A 64 5.24 -0.93 7.79
CA THR A 64 5.11 -2.38 7.78
C THR A 64 4.12 -2.80 6.69
N THR A 65 4.49 -3.81 5.91
CA THR A 65 3.70 -4.34 4.80
C THR A 65 3.28 -5.77 5.06
N TYR A 66 2.05 -6.06 4.68
CA TYR A 66 1.40 -7.36 4.70
C TYR A 66 0.98 -7.74 3.28
N TRP A 67 1.05 -9.03 2.97
CA TRP A 67 0.28 -9.60 1.88
C TRP A 67 -1.02 -10.23 2.41
N VAL A 68 -2.05 -10.22 1.58
CA VAL A 68 -3.32 -10.89 1.84
C VAL A 68 -3.17 -12.35 1.44
N GLY A 69 -2.81 -13.21 2.39
CA GLY A 69 -2.65 -14.65 2.18
C GLY A 69 -3.96 -15.41 2.12
N ARG A 70 -5.06 -14.83 2.64
CA ARG A 70 -6.40 -15.41 2.54
C ARG A 70 -7.44 -14.30 2.41
N TRP A 71 -8.24 -14.38 1.36
CA TRP A 71 -9.40 -13.52 1.18
C TRP A 71 -10.61 -14.10 1.92
N PRO A 72 -11.47 -13.24 2.50
CA PRO A 72 -12.80 -13.67 2.92
C PRO A 72 -13.61 -14.08 1.69
N HIS A 73 -14.76 -14.73 1.92
CA HIS A 73 -15.75 -14.83 0.85
C HIS A 73 -16.19 -13.43 0.46
N LEU A 74 -16.08 -13.12 -0.83
CA LEU A 74 -16.49 -11.86 -1.44
C LEU A 74 -17.60 -12.17 -2.46
N GLY A 75 -18.68 -11.40 -2.47
CA GLY A 75 -19.78 -11.59 -3.41
C GLY A 75 -21.17 -11.48 -2.77
N ALA A 76 -22.20 -11.87 -3.52
CA ALA A 76 -23.60 -11.81 -3.06
C ALA A 76 -23.80 -12.67 -1.80
N GLY A 77 -24.27 -12.05 -0.72
CA GLY A 77 -24.46 -12.70 0.58
C GLY A 77 -23.22 -12.74 1.48
N ALA A 78 -22.09 -12.14 1.07
CA ALA A 78 -20.88 -12.03 1.86
C ALA A 78 -20.51 -10.56 2.18
N ALA A 79 -19.41 -10.33 2.90
CA ALA A 79 -18.93 -8.97 3.17
C ALA A 79 -18.62 -8.25 1.86
N ALA A 80 -19.13 -7.02 1.72
CA ALA A 80 -18.84 -6.22 0.54
C ALA A 80 -17.33 -5.94 0.46
N SER A 81 -16.71 -6.14 -0.70
CA SER A 81 -15.27 -5.91 -0.90
C SER A 81 -14.85 -4.51 -0.47
N ALA A 82 -15.68 -3.50 -0.74
CA ALA A 82 -15.45 -2.13 -0.30
C ALA A 82 -15.39 -1.98 1.23
N GLN A 83 -16.23 -2.70 1.98
CA GLN A 83 -16.21 -2.67 3.45
C GLN A 83 -14.94 -3.31 4.01
N VAL A 84 -14.44 -4.38 3.37
CA VAL A 84 -13.16 -4.99 3.74
C VAL A 84 -12.01 -4.00 3.53
N VAL A 85 -11.96 -3.34 2.38
CA VAL A 85 -10.93 -2.32 2.10
C VAL A 85 -11.02 -1.18 3.12
N ALA A 86 -12.23 -0.64 3.35
CA ALA A 86 -12.44 0.43 4.31
C ALA A 86 -11.96 0.06 5.73
N LEU A 87 -12.24 -1.16 6.19
CA LEU A 87 -11.77 -1.64 7.48
C LEU A 87 -10.24 -1.77 7.54
N LEU A 88 -9.62 -2.28 6.48
CA LEU A 88 -8.16 -2.46 6.43
C LEU A 88 -7.41 -1.12 6.35
N THR A 89 -8.07 -0.05 5.87
CA THR A 89 -7.49 1.30 5.77
C THR A 89 -7.96 2.26 6.86
N SER A 90 -8.92 1.89 7.73
CA SER A 90 -9.44 2.74 8.82
C SER A 90 -8.52 2.80 10.04
N MET A 91 -7.30 2.27 9.94
CA MET A 91 -6.35 2.26 11.04
C MET A 91 -5.89 3.70 11.36
N PRO A 92 -5.71 4.06 12.64
CA PRO A 92 -5.27 5.39 13.05
C PRO A 92 -3.76 5.57 12.82
N ALA A 93 -3.34 5.46 11.56
CA ALA A 93 -2.00 5.69 11.06
C ALA A 93 -1.98 6.92 10.14
N PRO A 94 -0.88 7.67 10.08
CA PRO A 94 -0.70 8.76 9.12
C PRO A 94 -1.06 8.38 7.67
N VAL A 95 -0.69 7.17 7.24
CA VAL A 95 -1.05 6.64 5.92
C VAL A 95 -1.31 5.14 6.06
N SER A 96 -2.45 4.71 5.53
CA SER A 96 -2.79 3.30 5.32
C SER A 96 -3.02 3.06 3.82
N THR A 97 -2.22 2.19 3.22
CA THR A 97 -2.29 1.89 1.78
C THR A 97 -2.82 0.48 1.58
N PHE A 98 -3.84 0.35 0.74
CA PHE A 98 -4.31 -0.94 0.23
C PHE A 98 -4.01 -1.01 -1.26
N SER A 99 -3.34 -2.05 -1.70
CA SER A 99 -3.03 -2.31 -3.11
C SER A 99 -3.69 -3.62 -3.53
N LEU A 100 -4.33 -3.60 -4.70
CA LEU A 100 -4.96 -4.77 -5.32
C LEU A 100 -4.43 -4.90 -6.73
N THR A 101 -3.91 -6.07 -7.06
CA THR A 101 -3.53 -6.41 -8.43
C THR A 101 -4.42 -7.53 -8.91
N VAL A 102 -5.04 -7.32 -10.06
CA VAL A 102 -5.84 -8.32 -10.77
C VAL A 102 -5.06 -8.73 -12.00
N SER A 103 -4.80 -10.03 -12.15
CA SER A 103 -4.09 -10.60 -13.29
C SER A 103 -4.91 -11.73 -13.90
N GLN A 104 -4.48 -12.25 -15.05
CA GLN A 104 -5.04 -13.49 -15.57
C GLN A 104 -4.68 -14.65 -14.63
N GLY A 105 -5.69 -15.44 -14.26
CA GLY A 105 -5.53 -16.66 -13.47
C GLY A 105 -5.81 -17.90 -14.32
N THR A 106 -5.95 -19.05 -13.66
CA THR A 106 -6.21 -20.34 -14.30
C THR A 106 -7.70 -20.54 -14.57
N GLY A 107 -8.04 -21.26 -15.65
CA GLY A 107 -9.43 -21.64 -15.94
C GLY A 107 -10.35 -20.46 -16.29
N GLY A 108 -9.79 -19.38 -16.86
CA GLY A 108 -10.55 -18.18 -17.24
C GLY A 108 -10.95 -17.28 -16.06
N MET A 109 -10.52 -17.61 -14.84
CA MET A 109 -10.79 -16.81 -13.64
C MET A 109 -9.67 -15.79 -13.41
N PRO A 110 -9.98 -14.56 -12.94
CA PRO A 110 -8.94 -13.60 -12.55
C PRO A 110 -8.21 -14.06 -11.29
N ALA A 111 -6.90 -13.89 -11.27
CA ALA A 111 -6.10 -14.02 -10.06
C ALA A 111 -6.01 -12.66 -9.36
N VAL A 112 -6.12 -12.66 -8.03
CA VAL A 112 -6.13 -11.44 -7.22
C VAL A 112 -5.07 -11.52 -6.13
N SER A 113 -4.16 -10.56 -6.11
CA SER A 113 -3.19 -10.38 -5.03
C SER A 113 -3.42 -9.04 -4.34
N GLY A 114 -3.32 -9.02 -3.02
CA GLY A 114 -3.56 -7.83 -2.21
C GLY A 114 -2.43 -7.56 -1.23
N HIS A 115 -2.17 -6.29 -0.97
CA HIS A 115 -1.20 -5.84 0.02
C HIS A 115 -1.80 -4.74 0.89
N VAL A 116 -1.40 -4.71 2.17
CA VAL A 116 -1.73 -3.65 3.11
C VAL A 116 -0.44 -3.10 3.68
N ARG A 117 -0.24 -1.78 3.62
CA ARG A 117 0.89 -1.11 4.26
C ARG A 117 0.40 -0.05 5.24
N LEU A 118 0.96 -0.11 6.44
CA LEU A 118 0.80 0.93 7.46
C LEU A 118 2.05 1.78 7.52
N THR A 119 1.87 3.08 7.67
CA THR A 119 2.95 4.04 7.90
C THR A 119 2.71 4.78 9.21
N ALA A 120 3.70 4.81 10.10
CA ALA A 120 3.67 5.49 11.38
C ALA A 120 4.83 6.49 11.53
N ARG A 121 4.76 7.39 12.52
CA ARG A 121 5.81 8.35 12.87
C ARG A 121 6.84 7.79 13.85
N GLY A 122 6.67 6.54 14.28
CA GLY A 122 7.57 5.87 15.20
C GLY A 122 7.29 4.38 15.34
N ALA A 123 8.27 3.66 15.90
CA ALA A 123 8.17 2.21 16.07
C ALA A 123 7.04 1.79 17.03
N GLU A 124 6.82 2.52 18.13
CA GLU A 124 5.77 2.21 19.11
C GLU A 124 4.36 2.40 18.53
N GLU A 125 4.14 3.53 17.84
CA GLU A 125 2.91 3.79 17.10
C GLU A 125 2.66 2.68 16.08
N LEU A 126 3.69 2.29 15.31
CA LEU A 126 3.58 1.21 14.33
C LEU A 126 3.14 -0.11 15.00
N VAL A 127 3.72 -0.48 16.15
CA VAL A 127 3.33 -1.69 16.89
C VAL A 127 1.88 -1.63 17.33
N SER A 128 1.42 -0.49 17.85
CA SER A 128 0.04 -0.29 18.29
C SER A 128 -0.95 -0.45 17.12
N VAL A 129 -0.74 0.30 16.04
CA VAL A 129 -1.65 0.31 14.88
C VAL A 129 -1.65 -1.06 14.19
N ARG A 130 -0.50 -1.71 14.09
CA ARG A 130 -0.38 -3.07 13.54
C ARG A 130 -1.23 -4.09 14.28
N ARG A 131 -1.22 -4.06 15.61
CA ARG A 131 -2.06 -4.96 16.43
C ARG A 131 -3.55 -4.72 16.19
N GLN A 132 -3.95 -3.47 15.94
CA GLN A 132 -5.33 -3.12 15.60
C GLN A 132 -5.70 -3.68 14.22
N LEU A 133 -4.83 -3.52 13.21
CA LEU A 133 -5.03 -4.08 11.87
C LEU A 133 -5.19 -5.60 11.92
N GLU A 134 -4.27 -6.29 12.59
CA GLU A 134 -4.30 -7.76 12.71
C GLU A 134 -5.56 -8.25 13.45
N ARG A 135 -6.08 -7.49 14.41
CA ARG A 135 -7.36 -7.78 15.06
C ARG A 135 -8.55 -7.55 14.12
N ALA A 136 -8.59 -6.40 13.45
CA ALA A 136 -9.65 -6.06 12.50
C ALA A 136 -9.75 -7.05 11.35
N ALA A 137 -8.61 -7.38 10.73
CA ALA A 137 -8.53 -8.36 9.64
C ALA A 137 -9.05 -9.73 10.04
N ARG A 138 -8.67 -10.22 11.24
CA ARG A 138 -9.21 -11.47 11.80
C ARG A 138 -10.73 -11.43 11.98
N GLY A 139 -11.26 -10.30 12.45
CA GLY A 139 -12.71 -10.09 12.62
C GLY A 139 -13.51 -10.26 11.33
N VAL A 140 -12.92 -9.95 10.18
CA VAL A 140 -13.53 -10.12 8.85
C VAL A 140 -12.95 -11.29 8.06
N LYS A 141 -12.27 -12.24 8.72
CA LYS A 141 -11.69 -13.45 8.11
C LYS A 141 -10.69 -13.18 6.98
N VAL A 142 -10.02 -12.03 6.99
CA VAL A 142 -8.87 -11.73 6.13
C VAL A 142 -7.61 -12.28 6.79
N GLY A 143 -6.89 -13.16 6.07
CA GLY A 143 -5.58 -13.65 6.49
C GLY A 143 -4.49 -12.70 6.04
N LEU A 144 -3.92 -11.94 6.97
CA LEU A 144 -2.75 -11.11 6.71
C LEU A 144 -1.48 -11.83 7.12
N VAL A 145 -0.44 -11.72 6.28
CA VAL A 145 0.89 -12.25 6.56
C VAL A 145 1.89 -11.12 6.40
N ARG A 146 2.64 -10.81 7.46
CA ARG A 146 3.64 -9.74 7.42
C ARG A 146 4.82 -10.20 6.57
N LEU A 147 5.31 -9.32 5.70
CA LEU A 147 6.43 -9.57 4.80
C LEU A 147 7.77 -9.45 5.55
N ASP A 148 7.99 -10.31 6.55
CA ASP A 148 9.23 -10.25 7.35
C ASP A 148 10.46 -10.49 6.46
N ARG A 149 11.44 -9.58 6.52
CA ARG A 149 12.62 -9.49 5.63
C ARG A 149 12.31 -9.19 4.15
N GLU A 150 11.07 -8.88 3.82
CA GLU A 150 10.60 -8.52 2.48
C GLU A 150 9.79 -7.21 2.52
N GLN A 151 10.17 -6.28 3.40
CA GLN A 151 9.44 -5.03 3.60
C GLN A 151 9.64 -4.07 2.45
N LEU A 152 10.87 -3.94 1.93
CA LEU A 152 11.14 -3.11 0.76
C LEU A 152 10.39 -3.63 -0.49
N PRO A 153 10.48 -4.93 -0.87
CA PRO A 153 9.62 -5.50 -1.92
C PRO A 153 8.12 -5.27 -1.66
N GLY A 154 7.68 -5.41 -0.41
CA GLY A 154 6.30 -5.10 -0.01
C GLY A 154 5.91 -3.64 -0.25
N VAL A 155 6.77 -2.68 0.09
CA VAL A 155 6.55 -1.26 -0.20
C VAL A 155 6.36 -1.07 -1.71
N LEU A 156 7.26 -1.62 -2.54
CA LEU A 156 7.18 -1.53 -4.00
C LEU A 156 5.88 -2.14 -4.56
N ALA A 157 5.43 -3.27 -4.02
CA ALA A 157 4.18 -3.92 -4.39
C ALA A 157 2.92 -3.08 -4.06
N THR A 158 3.07 -2.04 -3.23
CA THR A 158 2.00 -1.08 -2.92
C THR A 158 2.11 0.24 -3.66
N LEU A 159 3.15 0.45 -4.47
CA LEU A 159 3.28 1.66 -5.27
C LEU A 159 2.49 1.53 -6.58
N PRO A 160 1.90 2.63 -7.08
CA PRO A 160 1.14 2.65 -8.33
C PRO A 160 2.07 2.64 -9.56
N LEU A 161 2.94 1.63 -9.67
CA LEU A 161 3.95 1.51 -10.74
C LEU A 161 3.46 0.76 -11.98
N GLY A 162 2.19 0.34 -12.01
CA GLY A 162 1.63 -0.44 -13.12
C GLY A 162 2.00 -1.93 -13.10
N GLY A 163 2.56 -2.41 -11.98
CA GLY A 163 3.05 -3.79 -11.81
C GLY A 163 4.58 -3.85 -11.89
N THR A 164 5.20 -4.48 -10.89
CA THR A 164 6.65 -4.74 -10.84
C THR A 164 6.96 -6.19 -11.22
N ARG A 165 6.12 -6.80 -12.06
CA ARG A 165 6.23 -8.21 -12.48
C ARG A 165 6.47 -8.31 -13.97
#